data_AF-A0A2E1QKP8-F1
#
_entry.id   AF-A0A2E1QKP8-F1
#
_cell.length_a   1.000
_cell.length_b   1.000
_cell.length_c   1.000
_cell.angle_alpha   90.00
_cell.angle_beta   90.00
_cell.angle_gamma   90.00
#
_symmetry.space_group_name_H-M   'P 1'
#
loop_
_entity.id
_entity.type
_entity.pdbx_description
1 polymer ?
#
loop_
_entity_poly.entity_id
_entity_poly.type
_entity_poly.pdbx_seq_one_letter_code
_entity_poly.pdbx_strand_id
1 'polypeptide(L)'
;MSWNSNIDLRASVEFPVLMQVMGARFRFGVEVGSFKFENAKFNEDNPAIQIGETFSGITAMGIISFPAGPGKIKVGLGLVGSSAGFSMEASYGFRIGEMIELRAGIRSTETLMAKTSESAELGRAGWMDGQIVLGINL
;
A
#
# COMPACT_ATOMS: atom_id res chain seq x y z
N MET A 1 5.38 19.39 -9.00
CA MET A 1 5.84 17.98 -9.06
C MET A 1 4.82 17.13 -9.82
N SER A 2 5.25 16.30 -10.78
CA SER A 2 4.37 15.36 -11.50
C SER A 2 5.01 13.98 -11.45
N TRP A 3 4.46 13.08 -10.65
CA TRP A 3 5.00 11.73 -10.48
C TRP A 3 4.26 10.74 -11.38
N ASN A 4 4.97 10.11 -12.30
CA ASN A 4 4.45 9.03 -13.11
C ASN A 4 4.43 7.74 -12.27
N SER A 5 3.31 7.01 -12.32
CA SER A 5 3.10 5.81 -11.53
C SER A 5 3.38 4.56 -12.38
N ASN A 6 3.97 3.53 -11.79
CA ASN A 6 4.15 2.23 -12.43
C ASN A 6 3.21 1.19 -11.81
N ILE A 7 3.17 0.00 -12.42
CA ILE A 7 2.46 -1.15 -11.83
C ILE A 7 3.31 -1.71 -10.70
N ASP A 8 2.72 -1.74 -9.51
CA ASP A 8 3.34 -2.26 -8.31
C ASP A 8 2.80 -3.65 -7.96
N LEU A 9 3.69 -4.54 -7.51
CA LEU A 9 3.35 -5.88 -7.04
C LEU A 9 3.50 -5.97 -5.53
N ARG A 10 2.59 -6.71 -4.91
CA ARG A 10 2.52 -6.85 -3.47
C ARG A 10 2.00 -8.23 -3.08
N ALA A 11 2.65 -8.81 -2.09
CA ALA A 11 2.26 -10.05 -1.46
C ALA A 11 1.79 -9.77 -0.03
N SER A 12 0.59 -10.23 0.31
CA SER A 12 0.04 -10.12 1.66
C SER A 12 -0.31 -11.50 2.19
N VAL A 13 0.09 -11.79 3.43
CA VAL A 13 -0.30 -13.00 4.16
C VAL A 13 -1.16 -12.57 5.35
N GLU A 14 -2.43 -12.97 5.34
CA GLU A 14 -3.33 -12.82 6.47
C GLU A 14 -3.35 -14.12 7.27
N PHE A 15 -3.15 -14.04 8.58
CA PHE A 15 -3.23 -15.22 9.43
C PHE A 15 -4.70 -15.70 9.54
N PRO A 16 -4.94 -17.01 9.64
CA PRO A 16 -6.29 -17.58 9.67
C PRO A 16 -7.03 -17.26 10.98
N VAL A 17 -6.35 -16.67 11.97
CA VAL A 17 -6.92 -16.35 13.27
C VAL A 17 -7.80 -15.11 13.17
N LEU A 18 -9.11 -15.30 13.32
CA LEU A 18 -10.08 -14.22 13.43
C LEU A 18 -10.16 -13.76 14.88
N MET A 19 -9.64 -12.57 15.16
CA MET A 19 -9.74 -11.92 16.45
C MET A 19 -11.05 -11.14 16.53
N GLN A 20 -11.67 -11.09 17.71
CA GLN A 20 -12.86 -10.29 17.95
C GLN A 20 -12.67 -9.44 19.21
N VAL A 21 -12.74 -8.11 19.05
CA VAL A 21 -12.62 -7.14 20.15
C VAL A 21 -13.77 -6.15 20.02
N MET A 22 -14.53 -5.94 21.09
CA MET A 22 -15.62 -4.95 21.15
C MET A 22 -16.64 -5.03 19.99
N GLY A 23 -16.89 -6.24 19.47
CA GLY A 23 -17.81 -6.47 18.34
C GLY A 23 -17.18 -6.33 16.94
N ALA A 24 -15.96 -5.78 16.85
CA ALA A 24 -15.19 -5.77 15.61
C ALA A 24 -14.44 -7.08 15.43
N ARG A 25 -14.61 -7.72 14.27
CA ARG A 25 -13.84 -8.90 13.86
C ARG A 25 -12.69 -8.46 12.97
N PHE A 26 -11.48 -8.93 13.20
CA PHE A 26 -10.33 -8.60 12.37
C PHE A 26 -9.32 -9.76 12.29
N ARG A 27 -8.51 -9.75 11.24
CA ARG A 27 -7.36 -10.65 11.06
C ARG A 27 -6.11 -9.81 11.03
N PHE A 28 -5.05 -10.30 11.67
CA PHE A 28 -3.72 -9.70 11.52
C PHE A 28 -2.98 -10.38 10.37
N GLY A 29 -2.04 -9.66 9.78
CA GLY A 29 -1.24 -10.14 8.68
C GLY A 29 0.01 -9.31 8.50
N VAL A 30 0.80 -9.73 7.53
CA VAL A 30 1.97 -8.99 7.07
C VAL A 30 1.87 -8.81 5.57
N GLU A 31 2.42 -7.70 5.08
CA GLU A 31 2.36 -7.33 3.68
C GLU A 31 3.70 -6.76 3.24
N VAL A 32 4.21 -7.25 2.13
CA VAL A 32 5.43 -6.75 1.48
C VAL A 32 5.12 -6.41 0.04
N GLY A 33 5.53 -5.23 -0.40
CA GLY A 33 5.34 -4.79 -1.78
C GLY A 33 6.47 -3.89 -2.23
N SER A 34 6.56 -3.66 -3.54
CA SER A 34 7.41 -2.61 -4.09
C SER A 34 6.56 -1.40 -4.45
N PHE A 35 7.18 -0.22 -4.49
CA PHE A 35 6.60 0.95 -5.14
C PHE A 35 7.64 1.63 -6.01
N LYS A 36 7.20 2.22 -7.13
CA LYS A 36 8.07 3.05 -7.98
C LYS A 36 7.32 4.20 -8.63
N PHE A 37 7.77 5.42 -8.31
CA PHE A 37 7.31 6.66 -8.91
C PHE A 37 8.48 7.37 -9.59
N GLU A 38 8.25 7.90 -10.78
CA GLU A 38 9.27 8.62 -11.56
C GLU A 38 8.84 10.08 -11.77
N ASN A 39 9.71 11.04 -11.47
CA ASN A 39 9.39 12.45 -11.63
C ASN A 39 9.41 12.86 -13.11
N ALA A 40 8.24 13.15 -13.66
CA ALA A 40 8.05 13.50 -15.08
C ALA A 40 8.13 15.00 -15.37
N LYS A 41 8.32 15.87 -14.36
CA LYS A 41 8.41 17.32 -14.55
C LYS A 41 9.49 17.95 -13.68
N PHE A 42 10.23 18.91 -14.25
CA PHE A 42 11.15 19.75 -13.49
C PHE A 42 10.39 20.45 -12.37
N ASN A 43 10.99 20.45 -11.17
CA ASN A 43 10.36 21.00 -10.00
C ASN A 43 11.00 22.33 -9.61
N GLU A 44 10.30 23.44 -9.84
CA GLU A 44 10.79 24.80 -9.52
C GLU A 44 10.95 25.05 -8.01
N ASP A 45 10.17 24.36 -7.17
CA ASP A 45 10.16 24.57 -5.71
C ASP A 45 11.28 23.82 -4.96
N ASN A 46 11.87 22.78 -5.57
CA ASN A 46 13.00 22.06 -5.00
C ASN A 46 13.94 21.59 -6.12
N PRO A 47 14.98 22.38 -6.46
CA PRO A 47 15.84 22.16 -7.62
C PRO A 47 16.74 20.92 -7.49
N ALA A 48 16.78 20.28 -6.32
CA ALA A 48 17.42 18.99 -6.14
C ALA A 48 16.68 17.85 -6.87
N ILE A 49 15.37 18.01 -7.13
CA ILE A 49 14.54 16.98 -7.75
C ILE A 49 14.56 17.14 -9.27
N GLN A 50 15.49 16.45 -9.92
CA GLN A 50 15.65 16.48 -11.37
C GLN A 50 14.55 15.70 -12.11
N ILE A 51 14.43 15.94 -13.41
CA ILE A 51 13.57 15.14 -14.30
C ILE A 51 14.16 13.72 -14.37
N GLY A 52 13.34 12.70 -14.13
CA GLY A 52 13.76 11.29 -14.11
C GLY A 52 14.17 10.76 -12.73
N GLU A 53 14.19 11.60 -11.69
CA GLU A 53 14.40 11.12 -10.33
C GLU A 53 13.31 10.11 -9.93
N THR A 54 13.73 9.02 -9.30
CA THR A 54 12.83 7.93 -8.92
C THR A 54 12.64 7.89 -7.40
N PHE A 55 11.39 7.93 -6.97
CA PHE A 55 10.97 7.57 -5.62
C PHE A 55 10.50 6.11 -5.65
N SER A 56 11.40 5.19 -5.29
CA SER A 56 11.14 3.75 -5.26
C SER A 56 11.58 3.13 -3.94
N GLY A 57 11.01 1.98 -3.63
CA GLY A 57 11.38 1.23 -2.45
C GLY A 57 10.51 0.01 -2.22
N ILE A 58 10.66 -0.55 -1.03
CA ILE A 58 9.87 -1.70 -0.56
C ILE A 58 8.98 -1.19 0.58
N THR A 59 7.71 -1.57 0.57
CA THR A 59 6.84 -1.43 1.73
C THR A 59 6.84 -2.72 2.53
N ALA A 60 6.99 -2.63 3.84
CA ALA A 60 6.83 -3.74 4.78
C ALA A 60 5.85 -3.31 5.86
N MET A 61 4.64 -3.86 5.83
CA MET A 61 3.51 -3.44 6.67
C MET A 61 3.01 -4.60 7.52
N GLY A 62 2.75 -4.33 8.81
CA GLY A 62 1.82 -5.13 9.59
C GLY A 62 0.40 -4.67 9.28
N ILE A 63 -0.48 -5.59 8.89
CA ILE A 63 -1.85 -5.27 8.45
C ILE A 63 -2.90 -5.84 9.41
N ILE A 64 -4.00 -5.11 9.54
CA ILE A 64 -5.21 -5.50 10.23
C ILE A 64 -6.35 -5.43 9.21
N SER A 65 -6.99 -6.57 8.96
CA SER A 65 -8.05 -6.73 7.96
C SER A 65 -9.41 -6.94 8.63
N PHE A 66 -10.35 -6.03 8.39
CA PHE A 66 -11.74 -6.08 8.84
C PHE A 66 -12.65 -6.60 7.72
N PRO A 67 -13.29 -7.77 7.87
CA PRO A 67 -14.29 -8.24 6.93
C PRO A 67 -15.60 -7.44 7.10
N ALA A 68 -16.11 -6.88 6.00
CA ALA A 68 -17.33 -6.07 5.97
C ALA A 68 -18.27 -6.59 4.86
N GLY A 69 -18.90 -7.73 5.11
CA GLY A 69 -19.72 -8.44 4.12
C GLY A 69 -18.87 -8.85 2.90
N PRO A 70 -19.25 -8.45 1.67
CA PRO A 70 -18.43 -8.65 0.46
C PRO A 70 -17.20 -7.71 0.40
N GLY A 71 -17.16 -6.67 1.24
CA GLY A 71 -16.03 -5.77 1.39
C GLY A 71 -14.98 -6.25 2.40
N LYS A 72 -13.77 -5.71 2.29
CA LYS A 72 -12.70 -5.85 3.27
C LYS A 72 -11.96 -4.53 3.39
N ILE A 73 -11.84 -4.03 4.62
CA ILE A 73 -11.01 -2.87 4.95
C ILE A 73 -9.71 -3.39 5.53
N LYS A 74 -8.57 -2.92 5.03
CA LYS A 74 -7.27 -3.22 5.64
C LYS A 74 -6.60 -1.94 6.10
N VAL A 75 -6.01 -1.99 7.27
CA VAL A 75 -5.18 -0.91 7.80
C VAL A 75 -3.79 -1.47 8.04
N GLY A 76 -2.77 -0.84 7.46
CA GLY A 76 -1.38 -1.24 7.56
C GLY A 76 -0.56 -0.18 8.28
N LEU A 77 0.38 -0.63 9.10
CA LEU A 77 1.38 0.21 9.76
C LEU A 77 2.74 -0.46 9.59
N GLY A 78 3.77 0.32 9.24
CA GLY A 78 5.10 -0.25 9.04
C GLY A 78 6.05 0.70 8.34
N LEU A 79 6.87 0.14 7.46
CA LEU A 79 7.91 0.84 6.73
C LEU A 79 7.53 1.00 5.26
N VAL A 80 7.81 2.18 4.72
CA VAL A 80 7.70 2.55 3.31
C VAL A 80 9.08 3.06 2.90
N GLY A 81 9.85 2.23 2.21
CA GLY A 81 11.27 2.47 2.00
C GLY A 81 12.02 2.41 3.33
N SER A 82 12.71 3.50 3.67
CA SER A 82 13.44 3.64 4.94
C SER A 82 12.65 4.31 6.05
N SER A 83 11.38 4.68 5.81
CA SER A 83 10.61 5.55 6.70
C SER A 83 9.32 4.92 7.19
N ALA A 84 8.88 5.32 8.38
CA ALA A 84 7.62 4.88 8.93
C ALA A 84 6.44 5.42 8.10
N GLY A 85 5.46 4.55 7.87
CA GLY A 85 4.28 4.86 7.09
C GLY A 85 3.08 4.04 7.53
N PHE A 86 1.92 4.47 7.06
CA PHE A 86 0.67 3.77 7.24
C PHE A 86 -0.06 3.64 5.92
N SER A 87 -0.98 2.68 5.87
CA SER A 87 -1.79 2.46 4.70
C SER A 87 -3.22 2.13 5.08
N MET A 88 -4.16 2.54 4.26
CA MET A 88 -5.57 2.21 4.41
C MET A 88 -6.10 1.74 3.08
N GLU A 89 -6.71 0.57 3.07
CA GLU A 89 -7.25 -0.08 1.89
C GLU A 89 -8.73 -0.37 2.12
N ALA A 90 -9.54 -0.05 1.11
CA ALA A 90 -10.92 -0.46 1.02
C ALA A 90 -11.09 -1.26 -0.27
N SER A 91 -11.45 -2.54 -0.13
CA SER A 91 -11.63 -3.45 -1.26
C SER A 91 -13.01 -4.09 -1.22
N TYR A 92 -13.55 -4.36 -2.40
CA TYR A 92 -14.77 -5.12 -2.60
C TYR A 92 -14.47 -6.29 -3.51
N GLY A 93 -14.96 -7.48 -3.17
CA GLY A 93 -14.67 -8.67 -3.95
C GLY A 93 -15.81 -9.64 -4.08
N PHE A 94 -15.58 -10.58 -4.98
CA PHE A 94 -16.43 -11.73 -5.20
C PHE A 94 -15.55 -12.98 -5.28
N ARG A 95 -16.13 -14.10 -4.86
CA ARG A 95 -15.45 -15.38 -4.89
C ARG A 95 -15.72 -16.08 -6.22
N ILE A 96 -14.68 -16.65 -6.82
CA ILE A 96 -14.78 -17.47 -8.03
C ILE A 96 -14.50 -18.91 -7.60
N GLY A 97 -15.56 -19.71 -7.46
CA GLY A 97 -15.47 -21.06 -6.89
C GLY A 97 -15.27 -21.05 -5.38
N GLU A 98 -14.54 -22.04 -4.84
CA GLU A 98 -14.32 -22.18 -3.39
C GLU A 98 -13.00 -21.55 -2.90
N MET A 99 -11.93 -21.61 -3.70
CA MET A 99 -10.57 -21.24 -3.27
C MET A 99 -10.11 -19.86 -3.73
N ILE A 100 -10.63 -19.34 -4.84
CA ILE A 100 -10.13 -18.10 -5.45
C ILE A 100 -11.07 -16.94 -5.13
N GLU A 101 -10.50 -15.83 -4.69
CA GLU A 101 -11.20 -14.59 -4.43
C GLU A 101 -10.57 -13.44 -5.23
N LEU A 102 -11.39 -12.71 -5.98
CA LEU A 102 -10.95 -11.51 -6.68
C LEU A 102 -11.54 -10.29 -5.98
N ARG A 103 -10.69 -9.31 -5.67
CA ARG A 103 -11.06 -8.05 -5.02
C ARG A 103 -10.53 -6.90 -5.83
N ALA A 104 -11.33 -5.86 -6.00
CA ALA A 104 -10.90 -4.57 -6.52
C ALA A 104 -11.04 -3.54 -5.40
N GLY A 105 -10.10 -2.61 -5.30
CA GLY A 105 -10.11 -1.65 -4.22
C GLY A 105 -9.28 -0.42 -4.50
N ILE A 106 -9.37 0.51 -3.56
CA ILE A 106 -8.49 1.67 -3.48
C ILE A 106 -7.64 1.54 -2.23
N ARG A 107 -6.44 2.08 -2.29
CA ARG A 107 -5.56 2.18 -1.16
C ARG A 107 -4.92 3.55 -1.11
N SER A 108 -4.84 4.09 0.10
CA SER A 108 -3.98 5.22 0.41
C SER A 108 -2.78 4.73 1.21
N THR A 109 -1.59 5.16 0.83
CA THR A 109 -0.35 4.92 1.58
C THR A 109 0.28 6.27 1.87
N GLU A 110 0.64 6.48 3.14
CA GLU A 110 1.34 7.67 3.59
C GLU A 110 2.65 7.28 4.26
N THR A 111 3.71 8.01 3.95
CA THR A 111 5.01 7.93 4.62
C THR A 111 5.34 9.27 5.25
N LEU A 112 5.86 9.22 6.48
CA LEU A 112 6.12 10.41 7.28
C LEU A 112 7.35 11.18 6.80
N MET A 113 8.33 10.47 6.22
CA MET A 113 9.62 11.03 5.79
C MET A 113 10.10 10.36 4.49
N ALA A 114 9.51 10.65 3.35
CA ALA A 114 9.98 10.14 2.06
C ALA A 114 11.36 10.68 1.70
N LYS A 115 12.22 9.80 1.15
CA LYS A 115 13.52 10.14 0.56
C LYS A 115 13.57 9.61 -0.87
N THR A 116 14.08 10.39 -1.82
CA THR A 116 14.33 9.94 -3.20
C THR A 116 15.53 8.98 -3.25
N SER A 117 15.72 8.30 -4.38
CA SER A 117 16.87 7.42 -4.60
C SER A 117 18.22 8.16 -4.48
N GLU A 118 18.26 9.47 -4.70
CA GLU A 118 19.45 10.32 -4.52
C GLU A 118 19.51 10.98 -3.12
N SER A 119 18.73 10.48 -2.15
CA SER A 119 18.66 10.96 -0.77
C SER A 119 18.07 12.37 -0.59
N ALA A 120 17.38 12.93 -1.59
CA ALA A 120 16.66 14.18 -1.42
C ALA A 120 15.43 13.96 -0.51
N GLU A 121 15.27 14.79 0.52
CA GLU A 121 14.15 14.70 1.45
C GLU A 121 12.89 15.29 0.83
N LEU A 122 11.86 14.46 0.66
CA LEU A 122 10.55 14.84 0.15
C LEU A 122 9.59 15.26 1.29
N GLY A 123 9.96 14.98 2.55
CA GLY A 123 9.10 15.18 3.71
C GLY A 123 7.94 14.18 3.74
N ARG A 124 6.76 14.59 4.22
CA ARG A 124 5.58 13.71 4.23
C ARG A 124 5.05 13.51 2.80
N ALA A 125 5.02 12.28 2.33
CA ALA A 125 4.48 11.92 1.03
C ALA A 125 3.32 10.94 1.19
N GLY A 126 2.25 11.18 0.45
CA GLY A 126 1.09 10.30 0.42
C GLY A 126 0.61 10.12 -1.01
N TRP A 127 0.16 8.91 -1.34
CA TRP A 127 -0.44 8.61 -2.63
C TRP A 127 -1.65 7.70 -2.45
N MET A 128 -2.45 7.62 -3.51
CA MET A 128 -3.60 6.75 -3.61
C MET A 128 -3.51 5.90 -4.88
N ASP A 129 -3.56 4.59 -4.73
CA ASP A 129 -3.50 3.61 -5.79
C ASP A 129 -4.80 2.81 -5.90
N GLY A 130 -5.21 2.50 -7.14
CA GLY A 130 -6.23 1.50 -7.42
C GLY A 130 -5.56 0.13 -7.52
N GLN A 131 -6.14 -0.89 -6.90
CA GLN A 131 -5.55 -2.22 -6.84
C GLN A 131 -6.55 -3.33 -7.16
N ILE A 132 -6.01 -4.40 -7.72
CA ILE A 132 -6.70 -5.68 -7.92
C ILE A 132 -5.95 -6.71 -7.08
N VAL A 133 -6.66 -7.35 -6.17
CA VAL A 133 -6.13 -8.33 -5.23
C VAL A 133 -6.68 -9.70 -5.59
N LEU A 134 -5.77 -10.65 -5.83
CA LEU A 134 -6.09 -12.06 -5.97
C LEU A 134 -5.80 -12.76 -4.64
N GLY A 135 -6.86 -13.19 -3.96
CA GLY A 135 -6.80 -13.97 -2.73
C GLY A 135 -6.92 -15.46 -3.03
N ILE A 136 -6.07 -16.26 -2.38
CA ILE A 136 -6.18 -17.71 -2.36
C ILE A 136 -6.54 -18.10 -0.92
N ASN A 137 -7.72 -18.67 -0.73
CA ASN A 137 -8.11 -19.29 0.53
C ASN A 137 -7.72 -20.77 0.44
N LEU A 138 -6.75 -21.19 1.27
CA LEU A 138 -6.38 -22.59 1.49
C LEU A 138 -7.12 -23.17 2.68
#